data_AF-F6CYS7-F1
#
_entry.id   AF-F6CYS7-F1
#
_cell.length_a   1.000
_cell.length_b   1.000
_cell.length_c   1.000
_cell.angle_alpha   90.00
_cell.angle_beta   90.00
_cell.angle_gamma   90.00
#
_symmetry.space_group_name_H-M   'P 1'
#
loop_
_entity.id
_entity.type
_entity.pdbx_description
1 polymer ?
#
loop_
_entity_poly.entity_id
_entity_poly.type
_entity_poly.pdbx_seq_one_letter_code
_entity_poly.pdbx_strand_id
1 'polypeptide(L)'
;MIQINLNVIRCLILIFAILSSAVSVAKERWQDDSYIEDSFIKIALQREYKETNYPKIIRWKKPIRLYFESDAGDAKLQKELLSVHAQHLAYITGLSIDFTQHTSDANIFVIFTKYDQLEDKVRQYIGDPENIRAALDEAICLGNFRRNSHYEITRGAIIIPVDYARRKARFLDCIVEEITQLLGLPNDSNDVFPSVFNDVSVDTYLSPLDYILLKALYSRHIKPGMNVTQTRKLFPDVLKELHSNGDINNAAQRVQQYSLKRYLGD
;
A
#
# COMPACT_ATOMS: atom_id res chain seq x y z
N MET A 1 -4.78 -12.53 -68.84
CA MET A 1 -5.61 -13.33 -67.91
C MET A 1 -4.69 -13.87 -66.83
N ILE A 2 -4.68 -13.24 -65.65
CA ILE A 2 -3.89 -13.72 -64.51
C ILE A 2 -4.75 -14.77 -63.80
N GLN A 3 -4.33 -16.03 -63.87
CA GLN A 3 -4.97 -17.14 -63.18
C GLN A 3 -4.59 -17.07 -61.70
N ILE A 4 -5.45 -16.43 -60.90
CA ILE A 4 -5.27 -16.41 -59.45
C ILE A 4 -5.61 -17.81 -58.92
N ASN A 5 -4.60 -18.48 -58.39
CA ASN A 5 -4.70 -19.85 -57.90
C ASN A 5 -5.59 -19.89 -56.65
N LEU A 6 -6.74 -20.59 -56.72
CA LEU A 6 -7.72 -20.68 -55.63
C LEU A 6 -7.11 -21.18 -54.31
N ASN A 7 -6.04 -21.96 -54.38
CA ASN A 7 -5.31 -22.44 -53.20
C ASN A 7 -4.53 -21.34 -52.48
N VAL A 8 -4.04 -20.32 -53.21
CA VAL A 8 -3.35 -19.17 -52.63
C VAL A 8 -4.33 -18.27 -51.87
N ILE A 9 -5.53 -18.07 -52.42
CA ILE A 9 -6.61 -17.32 -51.74
C ILE A 9 -7.05 -18.06 -50.47
N ARG A 10 -7.21 -19.38 -50.51
CA ARG A 10 -7.55 -20.19 -49.33
C ARG A 10 -6.46 -20.13 -48.25
N CYS A 11 -5.19 -20.16 -48.63
CA CYS A 11 -4.07 -20.01 -47.69
C CYS A 11 -4.04 -18.62 -47.04
N LEU A 12 -4.28 -17.55 -47.81
CA LEU A 12 -4.38 -16.18 -47.31
C LEU A 12 -5.56 -15.97 -46.35
N ILE A 13 -6.72 -16.58 -46.62
CA ILE A 13 -7.90 -16.52 -45.74
C ILE A 13 -7.65 -17.29 -44.43
N LEU A 14 -6.96 -18.44 -44.48
CA LEU A 14 -6.56 -19.19 -43.29
C LEU A 14 -5.54 -18.45 -42.43
N ILE A 15 -4.57 -17.76 -43.04
CA ILE A 15 -3.59 -16.93 -42.31
C ILE A 15 -4.28 -15.73 -41.65
N PHE A 16 -5.24 -15.09 -42.34
CA PHE A 16 -6.02 -13.97 -41.78
C PHE A 16 -6.94 -14.41 -40.63
N ALA A 17 -7.51 -15.62 -40.70
CA ALA A 17 -8.32 -16.20 -39.63
C ALA A 17 -7.50 -16.53 -38.36
N ILE A 18 -6.24 -16.94 -38.51
CA ILE A 18 -5.34 -17.23 -37.37
C ILE A 18 -4.87 -15.93 -36.68
N LEU A 19 -4.66 -14.85 -37.46
CA LEU A 19 -4.32 -13.51 -36.93
C LEU A 19 -5.49 -12.77 -36.27
N SER A 20 -6.72 -13.28 -36.42
CA SER A 20 -7.93 -12.74 -35.78
C SER A 20 -8.21 -13.36 -34.40
N SER A 21 -7.28 -14.16 -33.88
CA SER A 21 -7.32 -14.61 -32.49
C SER A 21 -7.20 -13.37 -31.60
N ALA A 22 -8.34 -12.85 -31.14
CA ALA A 22 -8.36 -11.80 -30.15
C ALA A 22 -7.42 -12.24 -29.00
N VAL A 23 -6.37 -11.46 -28.78
CA VAL A 23 -5.49 -11.64 -27.62
C VAL A 23 -6.37 -11.35 -26.41
N SER A 24 -6.99 -12.40 -25.88
CA SER A 24 -7.69 -12.33 -24.61
C SER A 24 -6.59 -12.19 -23.56
N VAL A 25 -6.32 -10.96 -23.14
CA VAL A 25 -5.46 -10.71 -21.98
C VAL A 25 -6.19 -11.39 -20.81
N ALA A 26 -5.64 -12.50 -20.34
CA ALA A 26 -6.21 -13.22 -19.21
C ALA A 26 -6.26 -12.26 -18.03
N LYS A 27 -7.45 -12.07 -17.46
CA LYS A 27 -7.65 -11.25 -16.28
C LYS A 27 -6.91 -11.92 -15.11
N GLU A 28 -5.96 -11.21 -14.53
CA GLU A 28 -5.23 -11.69 -13.34
C GLU A 28 -6.19 -11.80 -12.15
N ARG A 29 -5.93 -12.72 -11.21
CA ARG A 29 -6.79 -12.93 -10.04
C ARG A 29 -7.02 -11.63 -9.24
N TRP A 30 -5.98 -10.80 -9.12
CA TRP A 30 -6.05 -9.54 -8.38
C TRP A 30 -6.95 -8.48 -9.03
N GLN A 31 -7.37 -8.67 -10.27
CA GLN A 31 -8.33 -7.80 -10.95
C GLN A 31 -9.78 -8.22 -10.69
N ASP A 32 -10.02 -9.39 -10.11
CA ASP A 32 -11.37 -9.87 -9.81
C ASP A 32 -12.05 -9.02 -8.72
N ASP A 33 -13.29 -8.63 -8.98
CA ASP A 33 -14.03 -7.68 -8.15
C ASP A 33 -14.28 -8.24 -6.73
N SER A 34 -14.60 -9.53 -6.63
CA SER A 34 -14.80 -10.19 -5.33
C SER A 34 -13.50 -10.30 -4.56
N TYR A 35 -12.40 -10.60 -5.26
CA TYR A 35 -11.08 -10.67 -4.63
C TYR A 35 -10.60 -9.30 -4.15
N ILE A 36 -10.85 -8.23 -4.91
CA ILE A 36 -10.55 -6.85 -4.49
C ILE A 36 -11.34 -6.49 -3.23
N GLU A 37 -12.65 -6.79 -3.19
CA GLU A 37 -13.48 -6.53 -2.02
C GLU A 37 -12.98 -7.29 -0.79
N ASP A 38 -12.78 -8.60 -0.91
CA ASP A 38 -12.36 -9.44 0.21
C ASP A 38 -10.96 -9.05 0.71
N SER A 39 -10.04 -8.73 -0.21
CA SER A 39 -8.71 -8.20 0.14
C SER A 39 -8.83 -6.86 0.87
N PHE A 40 -9.68 -5.95 0.39
CA PHE A 40 -9.90 -4.66 1.06
C PHE A 40 -10.47 -4.83 2.46
N ILE A 41 -11.47 -5.68 2.63
CA ILE A 41 -12.06 -5.96 3.94
C ILE A 41 -11.00 -6.56 4.87
N LYS A 42 -10.17 -7.47 4.38
CA LYS A 42 -9.11 -8.09 5.18
C LYS A 42 -8.08 -7.05 5.64
N ILE A 43 -7.48 -6.33 4.71
CA ILE A 43 -6.38 -5.40 4.97
C ILE A 43 -6.84 -4.13 5.72
N ALA A 44 -7.99 -3.53 5.36
CA ALA A 44 -8.41 -2.25 5.95
C ALA A 44 -9.13 -2.39 7.30
N LEU A 45 -9.85 -3.50 7.52
CA LEU A 45 -10.68 -3.68 8.71
C LEU A 45 -10.04 -4.62 9.74
N GLN A 46 -9.28 -5.65 9.36
CA GLN A 46 -8.63 -6.51 10.35
C GLN A 46 -7.40 -5.84 10.97
N ARG A 47 -6.74 -6.49 11.92
CA ARG A 47 -5.55 -5.98 12.63
C ARG A 47 -4.63 -7.15 12.92
N GLU A 48 -3.33 -6.90 12.79
CA GLU A 48 -2.27 -7.90 12.96
C GLU A 48 -2.17 -8.42 14.41
N TYR A 49 -1.97 -7.53 15.39
CA TYR A 49 -1.70 -7.94 16.78
C TYR A 49 -2.93 -7.97 17.71
N LYS A 50 -4.04 -7.32 17.34
CA LYS A 50 -5.24 -7.22 18.19
C LYS A 50 -6.51 -7.33 17.35
N GLU A 51 -7.04 -8.54 17.26
CA GLU A 51 -8.38 -8.77 16.73
C GLU A 51 -9.37 -7.81 17.38
N THR A 52 -9.98 -6.98 16.54
CA THR A 52 -10.97 -6.01 17.02
C THR A 52 -12.34 -6.59 16.75
N ASN A 53 -13.11 -6.88 17.80
CA ASN A 53 -14.47 -7.45 17.66
C ASN A 53 -15.39 -6.62 16.75
N TYR A 54 -15.13 -5.31 16.63
CA TYR A 54 -15.90 -4.39 15.80
C TYR A 54 -14.96 -3.50 14.99
N PRO A 55 -14.33 -4.05 13.93
CA PRO A 55 -13.35 -3.30 13.17
C PRO A 55 -14.02 -2.17 12.41
N LYS A 56 -13.32 -1.05 12.32
CA LYS A 56 -13.79 0.17 11.68
C LYS A 56 -12.75 0.70 10.71
N ILE A 57 -13.22 1.24 9.58
CA ILE A 57 -12.38 1.96 8.64
C ILE A 57 -11.74 3.13 9.37
N ILE A 58 -10.43 3.23 9.23
CA ILE A 58 -9.63 4.37 9.65
C ILE A 58 -8.92 4.91 8.41
N ARG A 59 -8.78 6.23 8.31
CA ARG A 59 -7.95 6.87 7.30
C ARG A 59 -7.67 8.31 7.68
N TRP A 60 -6.74 8.94 6.98
CA TRP A 60 -6.49 10.36 7.13
C TRP A 60 -7.59 11.17 6.45
N LYS A 61 -7.96 12.29 7.10
CA LYS A 61 -8.88 13.30 6.58
C LYS A 61 -8.23 14.66 6.36
N LYS A 62 -7.06 14.86 6.96
CA LYS A 62 -6.22 16.05 6.86
C LYS A 62 -4.95 15.72 6.06
N PRO A 63 -4.26 16.72 5.49
CA PRO A 63 -2.93 16.54 4.92
C PRO A 63 -1.97 15.89 5.92
N ILE A 64 -1.08 15.06 5.40
CA ILE A 64 -0.04 14.39 6.17
C ILE A 64 1.22 15.27 6.16
N ARG A 65 1.77 15.49 7.36
CA ARG A 65 2.99 16.26 7.60
C ARG A 65 4.00 15.34 8.27
N LEU A 66 5.00 14.90 7.51
CA LEU A 66 6.03 13.97 7.92
C LEU A 66 7.16 14.72 8.63
N TYR A 67 7.49 14.32 9.86
CA TYR A 67 8.76 14.65 10.49
C TYR A 67 9.73 13.48 10.30
N PHE A 68 10.94 13.79 9.87
CA PHE A 68 12.00 12.82 9.63
C PHE A 68 13.09 12.97 10.68
N GLU A 69 13.46 11.88 11.33
CA GLU A 69 14.61 11.78 12.22
C GLU A 69 15.43 10.55 11.85
N SER A 70 16.75 10.69 11.88
CA SER A 70 17.66 9.56 11.74
C SER A 70 18.86 9.76 12.65
N ASP A 71 19.09 8.79 13.54
CA ASP A 71 20.31 8.69 14.35
C ASP A 71 21.17 7.47 13.98
N ALA A 72 20.78 6.74 12.93
CA ALA A 72 21.48 5.55 12.45
C ALA A 72 21.43 5.42 10.92
N GLY A 73 22.56 5.03 10.32
CA GLY A 73 22.68 4.80 8.88
C GLY A 73 22.88 6.06 8.04
N ASP A 74 22.48 6.01 6.77
CA ASP A 74 22.58 7.15 5.85
C ASP A 74 21.28 7.95 5.85
N ALA A 75 21.26 9.02 6.65
CA ALA A 75 20.12 9.91 6.79
C ALA A 75 19.68 10.55 5.46
N LYS A 76 20.62 10.82 4.54
CA LYS A 76 20.30 11.44 3.25
C LYS A 76 19.55 10.44 2.38
N LEU A 77 20.08 9.23 2.22
CA LEU A 77 19.45 8.16 1.44
C LEU A 77 18.09 7.76 2.04
N GLN A 78 18.00 7.62 3.36
CA GLN A 78 16.74 7.32 4.05
C GLN A 78 15.66 8.35 3.75
N LYS A 79 16.00 9.64 3.86
CA LYS A 79 15.06 10.74 3.57
C LYS A 79 14.67 10.76 2.10
N GLU A 80 15.61 10.49 1.20
CA GLU A 80 15.36 10.42 -0.25
C GLU A 80 14.39 9.29 -0.60
N LEU A 81 14.64 8.06 -0.13
CA LEU A 81 13.75 6.91 -0.35
C LEU A 81 12.35 7.16 0.20
N LEU A 82 12.26 7.67 1.43
CA LEU A 82 10.98 8.03 2.06
C LEU A 82 10.27 9.12 1.25
N SER A 83 10.99 10.11 0.73
CA SER A 83 10.42 11.20 -0.07
C SER A 83 9.84 10.70 -1.39
N VAL A 84 10.55 9.80 -2.09
CA VAL A 84 10.05 9.19 -3.33
C VAL A 84 8.78 8.41 -3.04
N HIS A 85 8.78 7.58 -1.99
CA HIS A 85 7.59 6.79 -1.65
C HIS A 85 6.41 7.63 -1.17
N ALA A 86 6.66 8.68 -0.38
CA ALA A 86 5.62 9.63 0.02
C ALA A 86 4.97 10.31 -1.18
N GLN A 87 5.76 10.69 -2.19
CA GLN A 87 5.25 11.23 -3.45
C GLN A 87 4.41 10.20 -4.22
N HIS A 88 4.86 8.94 -4.27
CA HIS A 88 4.12 7.85 -4.89
C HIS A 88 2.75 7.64 -4.23
N LEU A 89 2.70 7.60 -2.90
CA LEU A 89 1.46 7.47 -2.13
C LEU A 89 0.54 8.68 -2.29
N ALA A 90 1.09 9.90 -2.35
CA ALA A 90 0.34 11.12 -2.63
C ALA A 90 -0.33 11.06 -4.01
N TYR A 91 0.41 10.60 -5.03
CA TYR A 91 -0.12 10.40 -6.38
C TYR A 91 -1.28 9.39 -6.41
N ILE A 92 -1.15 8.24 -5.74
CA ILE A 92 -2.19 7.21 -5.72
C ILE A 92 -3.45 7.71 -5.00
N THR A 93 -3.28 8.23 -3.78
CA THR A 93 -4.39 8.53 -2.86
C THR A 93 -5.01 9.91 -3.06
N GLY A 94 -4.29 10.83 -3.69
CA GLY A 94 -4.66 12.25 -3.78
C GLY A 94 -4.50 13.03 -2.46
N LEU A 95 -3.91 12.43 -1.42
CA LEU A 95 -3.55 13.15 -0.21
C LEU A 95 -2.33 14.04 -0.44
N SER A 96 -2.30 15.21 0.22
CA SER A 96 -1.04 15.96 0.40
C SER A 96 -0.22 15.26 1.49
N ILE A 97 0.99 14.85 1.13
CA ILE A 97 1.96 14.19 1.99
C ILE A 97 3.27 14.95 1.83
N ASP A 98 3.63 15.77 2.82
CA ASP A 98 4.74 16.69 2.74
C ASP A 98 5.60 16.64 4.00
N PHE A 99 6.89 16.94 3.87
CA PHE A 99 7.77 17.03 5.04
C PHE A 99 7.59 18.34 5.80
N THR A 100 7.84 18.30 7.11
CA THR A 100 8.02 19.46 7.97
C THR A 100 9.30 19.32 8.79
N GLN A 101 9.92 20.46 9.10
CA GLN A 101 11.08 20.54 9.99
C GLN A 101 10.67 20.73 11.46
N HIS A 102 9.42 21.11 11.70
CA HIS A 102 8.90 21.39 13.05
C HIS A 102 8.02 20.23 13.53
N THR A 103 8.39 19.66 14.68
CA THR A 103 7.63 18.58 15.32
C THR A 103 6.23 18.99 15.74
N SER A 104 5.99 20.28 16.00
CA SER A 104 4.66 20.84 16.31
C SER A 104 3.67 20.72 15.16
N ASP A 105 4.16 20.71 13.92
CA ASP A 105 3.34 20.70 12.71
C ASP A 105 3.17 19.28 12.14
N ALA A 106 3.93 18.33 12.68
CA ALA A 106 3.98 16.96 12.21
C ALA A 106 2.81 16.14 12.77
N ASN A 107 2.24 15.30 11.92
CA ASN A 107 1.26 14.30 12.33
C ASN A 107 1.72 12.86 12.07
N ILE A 108 2.81 12.65 11.34
CA ILE A 108 3.53 11.38 11.30
C ILE A 108 5.00 11.63 11.62
N PHE A 109 5.56 10.81 12.50
CA PHE A 109 6.98 10.80 12.85
C PHE A 109 7.62 9.55 12.24
N VAL A 110 8.62 9.71 11.38
CA VAL A 110 9.36 8.60 10.79
C VAL A 110 10.79 8.63 11.31
N ILE A 111 11.13 7.63 12.12
CA ILE A 111 12.33 7.60 12.94
C ILE A 111 13.21 6.43 12.52
N PHE A 112 14.39 6.72 12.00
CA PHE A 112 15.41 5.72 11.69
C PHE A 112 16.39 5.64 12.86
N THR A 113 16.52 4.45 13.44
CA THR A 113 17.29 4.25 14.68
C THR A 113 18.11 2.96 14.64
N LYS A 114 18.83 2.66 15.72
CA LYS A 114 19.40 1.33 15.98
C LYS A 114 18.42 0.46 16.76
N TYR A 115 18.53 -0.86 16.60
CA TYR A 115 17.68 -1.83 17.30
C TYR A 115 17.78 -1.71 18.84
N ASP A 116 18.97 -1.45 19.38
CA ASP A 116 19.18 -1.26 20.83
C ASP A 116 18.54 0.01 21.40
N GLN A 117 18.13 0.96 20.54
CA GLN A 117 17.40 2.18 20.91
C GLN A 117 15.89 2.08 20.64
N LEU A 118 15.42 0.94 20.11
CA LEU A 118 14.02 0.79 19.65
C LEU A 118 13.02 1.08 20.77
N GLU A 119 13.22 0.49 21.94
CA GLU A 119 12.32 0.67 23.08
C GLU A 119 12.27 2.14 23.57
N ASP A 120 13.41 2.84 23.54
CA ASP A 120 13.47 4.25 23.91
C ASP A 120 12.72 5.14 22.91
N LYS A 121 12.83 4.85 21.60
CA LYS A 121 12.05 5.53 20.57
C LYS A 121 10.55 5.22 20.67
N VAL A 122 10.17 3.99 21.01
CA VAL A 122 8.78 3.63 21.30
C VAL A 122 8.24 4.49 22.45
N ARG A 123 8.99 4.59 23.55
CA ARG A 123 8.63 5.41 24.72
C ARG A 123 8.44 6.87 24.36
N GLN A 124 9.29 7.40 23.48
CA GLN A 124 9.25 8.80 23.04
C GLN A 124 8.10 9.10 22.07
N TYR A 125 7.87 8.24 21.06
CA TYR A 125 7.01 8.56 19.92
C TYR A 125 5.64 7.87 19.94
N ILE A 126 5.53 6.70 20.57
CA ILE A 126 4.33 5.88 20.59
C ILE A 126 3.65 5.99 21.96
N GLY A 127 4.34 5.57 23.02
CA GLY A 127 3.83 5.47 24.39
C GLY A 127 4.57 4.42 25.20
N ASP A 128 3.98 3.96 26.29
CA ASP A 128 4.58 2.91 27.14
C ASP A 128 4.80 1.61 26.34
N PRO A 129 6.06 1.13 26.19
CA PRO A 129 6.41 -0.08 25.45
C PRO A 129 5.65 -1.32 25.87
N GLU A 130 5.25 -1.44 27.14
CA GLU A 130 4.49 -2.61 27.62
C GLU A 130 3.13 -2.76 26.92
N ASN A 131 2.54 -1.67 26.43
CA ASN A 131 1.27 -1.71 25.71
C ASN A 131 1.36 -2.36 24.33
N ILE A 132 2.57 -2.45 23.77
CA ILE A 132 2.87 -3.02 22.45
C ILE A 132 3.96 -4.10 22.52
N ARG A 133 4.17 -4.73 23.68
CA ARG A 133 5.26 -5.66 23.93
C ARG A 133 5.37 -6.77 22.87
N ALA A 134 4.25 -7.40 22.53
CA ALA A 134 4.22 -8.44 21.48
C ALA A 134 4.74 -7.93 20.12
N ALA A 135 4.28 -6.75 19.67
CA ALA A 135 4.76 -6.16 18.43
C ALA A 135 6.25 -5.79 18.53
N LEU A 136 6.70 -5.24 19.66
CA LEU A 136 8.10 -4.85 19.87
C LEU A 136 9.07 -6.05 19.82
N ASP A 137 8.64 -7.22 20.32
CA ASP A 137 9.48 -8.42 20.36
C ASP A 137 9.62 -9.10 18.99
N GLU A 138 8.63 -8.93 18.10
CA GLU A 138 8.56 -9.58 16.79
C GLU A 138 8.99 -8.65 15.63
N ALA A 139 8.83 -7.34 15.81
CA ALA A 139 8.95 -6.34 14.76
C ALA A 139 10.35 -6.22 14.14
N ILE A 140 10.39 -6.24 12.81
CA ILE A 140 11.52 -5.73 12.03
C ILE A 140 11.47 -4.19 11.99
N CYS A 141 10.28 -3.63 11.85
CA CYS A 141 9.94 -2.22 11.93
C CYS A 141 8.61 -2.08 12.69
N LEU A 142 8.34 -0.88 13.20
CA LEU A 142 7.13 -0.62 14.00
C LEU A 142 6.34 0.55 13.46
N GLY A 143 5.08 0.29 13.11
CA GLY A 143 4.04 1.28 12.86
C GLY A 143 3.08 1.41 14.03
N ASN A 144 2.72 2.65 14.38
CA ASN A 144 1.62 2.91 15.30
C ASN A 144 0.85 4.17 14.91
N PHE A 145 -0.44 4.20 15.25
CA PHE A 145 -1.26 5.36 15.02
C PHE A 145 -2.27 5.61 16.15
N ARG A 146 -2.67 6.87 16.28
CA ARG A 146 -3.77 7.32 17.12
C ARG A 146 -4.90 7.84 16.25
N ARG A 147 -6.12 7.55 16.67
CA ARG A 147 -7.35 8.03 16.03
C ARG A 147 -8.19 8.85 16.98
N ASN A 148 -9.03 9.72 16.43
CA ASN A 148 -10.08 10.39 17.20
C ASN A 148 -11.34 9.52 17.34
N SER A 149 -12.36 10.06 18.01
CA SER A 149 -13.67 9.42 18.18
C SER A 149 -14.43 9.18 16.86
N HIS A 150 -14.08 9.90 15.80
CA HIS A 150 -14.63 9.75 14.46
C HIS A 150 -13.83 8.77 13.57
N TYR A 151 -12.90 8.02 14.16
CA TYR A 151 -12.05 7.04 13.47
C TYR A 151 -11.11 7.65 12.42
N GLU A 152 -10.88 8.96 12.46
CA GLU A 152 -9.88 9.60 11.63
C GLU A 152 -8.51 9.38 12.26
N ILE A 153 -7.52 9.03 11.45
CA ILE A 153 -6.13 8.98 11.92
C ILE A 153 -5.69 10.43 12.18
N THR A 154 -5.09 10.65 13.34
CA THR A 154 -4.69 11.98 13.82
C THR A 154 -3.21 12.09 14.10
N ARG A 155 -2.57 10.97 14.44
CA ARG A 155 -1.13 10.90 14.68
C ARG A 155 -0.61 9.52 14.30
N GLY A 156 0.61 9.47 13.79
CA GLY A 156 1.33 8.24 13.45
C GLY A 156 2.79 8.30 13.88
N ALA A 157 3.38 7.14 14.11
CA ALA A 157 4.80 6.95 14.33
C ALA A 157 5.26 5.69 13.59
N ILE A 158 6.39 5.80 12.91
CA ILE A 158 7.09 4.70 12.23
C ILE A 158 8.50 4.68 12.78
N ILE A 159 8.96 3.53 13.27
CA ILE A 159 10.31 3.36 13.82
C ILE A 159 10.99 2.22 13.08
N ILE A 160 12.12 2.53 12.44
CA ILE A 160 12.87 1.58 11.61
C ILE A 160 14.25 1.38 12.25
N PRO A 161 14.52 0.25 12.92
CA PRO A 161 15.85 -0.13 13.37
C PRO A 161 16.72 -0.54 12.18
N VAL A 162 17.51 0.41 11.66
CA VAL A 162 18.21 0.34 10.37
C VAL A 162 19.17 -0.83 10.30
N ASP A 163 19.90 -1.09 11.38
CA ASP A 163 20.86 -2.19 11.49
C ASP A 163 20.16 -3.55 11.45
N TYR A 164 19.02 -3.69 12.13
CA TYR A 164 18.25 -4.93 12.13
C TYR A 164 17.54 -5.17 10.80
N ALA A 165 16.84 -4.17 10.28
CA ALA A 165 16.13 -4.26 9.00
C ALA A 165 17.08 -4.58 7.84
N ARG A 166 18.30 -4.01 7.83
CA ARG A 166 19.33 -4.37 6.85
C ARG A 166 19.85 -5.80 7.02
N ARG A 167 20.08 -6.24 8.26
CA ARG A 167 20.49 -7.64 8.55
C ARG A 167 19.45 -8.65 8.07
N LYS A 168 18.17 -8.28 8.09
CA LYS A 168 17.05 -9.09 7.57
C LYS A 168 16.79 -8.90 6.07
N ALA A 169 17.52 -8.01 5.39
CA ALA A 169 17.28 -7.61 4.00
C ALA A 169 15.88 -7.04 3.73
N ARG A 170 15.25 -6.45 4.76
CA ARG A 170 13.88 -5.89 4.73
C ARG A 170 13.85 -4.37 4.86
N PHE A 171 14.99 -3.69 4.71
CA PHE A 171 15.10 -2.25 4.96
C PHE A 171 14.18 -1.42 4.04
N LEU A 172 14.11 -1.78 2.75
CA LEU A 172 13.25 -1.07 1.81
C LEU A 172 11.77 -1.42 2.04
N ASP A 173 11.48 -2.69 2.35
CA ASP A 173 10.13 -3.15 2.72
C ASP A 173 9.59 -2.34 3.90
N CYS A 174 10.38 -2.16 4.97
CA CYS A 174 10.00 -1.33 6.11
C CYS A 174 9.68 0.13 5.74
N ILE A 175 10.34 0.71 4.73
CA ILE A 175 9.98 2.06 4.27
C ILE A 175 8.67 2.03 3.50
N VAL A 176 8.48 1.01 2.66
CA VAL A 176 7.31 0.92 1.77
C VAL A 176 6.06 0.54 2.55
N GLU A 177 6.11 -0.52 3.33
CA GLU A 177 5.02 -1.14 4.05
C GLU A 177 4.47 -0.21 5.14
N GLU A 178 5.33 0.26 6.05
CA GLU A 178 4.91 0.97 7.26
C GLU A 178 4.13 2.25 6.97
N ILE A 179 4.61 3.09 6.06
CA ILE A 179 3.90 4.32 5.70
C ILE A 179 2.64 4.02 4.89
N THR A 180 2.62 2.94 4.09
CA THR A 180 1.42 2.52 3.36
C THR A 180 0.34 2.02 4.32
N GLN A 181 0.70 1.16 5.27
CA GLN A 181 -0.20 0.69 6.33
C GLN A 181 -0.74 1.88 7.16
N LEU A 182 0.12 2.85 7.50
CA LEU A 182 -0.27 4.05 8.25
C LEU A 182 -1.29 4.93 7.51
N LEU A 183 -1.51 4.76 6.21
CA LEU A 183 -2.59 5.45 5.50
C LEU A 183 -3.99 4.92 5.87
N GLY A 184 -4.08 3.76 6.51
CA GLY A 184 -5.32 3.12 6.94
C GLY A 184 -5.52 1.70 6.46
N LEU A 185 -4.43 0.97 6.16
CA LEU A 185 -4.40 -0.43 5.73
C LEU A 185 -3.57 -1.27 6.73
N PRO A 186 -3.97 -1.37 8.01
CA PRO A 186 -3.09 -1.73 9.13
C PRO A 186 -2.99 -3.25 9.41
N ASN A 187 -3.20 -4.11 8.43
CA ASN A 187 -3.23 -5.55 8.65
C ASN A 187 -2.51 -6.29 7.54
N ASP A 188 -1.77 -7.32 7.91
CA ASP A 188 -1.13 -8.24 6.98
C ASP A 188 -1.90 -9.56 6.85
N SER A 189 -1.82 -10.16 5.67
CA SER A 189 -2.44 -11.44 5.39
C SER A 189 -1.80 -12.18 4.22
N ASN A 190 -1.44 -13.43 4.49
CA ASN A 190 -0.96 -14.39 3.48
C ASN A 190 -1.99 -14.72 2.38
N ASP A 191 -3.28 -14.41 2.59
CA ASP A 191 -4.34 -14.67 1.61
C ASP A 191 -4.48 -13.55 0.55
N VAL A 192 -3.79 -12.42 0.77
CA VAL A 192 -3.86 -11.24 -0.10
C VAL A 192 -2.58 -11.18 -0.93
N PHE A 193 -2.68 -11.45 -2.23
CA PHE A 193 -1.54 -11.58 -3.13
C PHE A 193 -1.91 -11.09 -4.55
N PRO A 194 -1.01 -10.39 -5.25
CA PRO A 194 0.27 -9.84 -4.79
C PRO A 194 0.06 -8.65 -3.86
N SER A 195 0.89 -8.45 -2.86
CA SER A 195 0.68 -7.40 -1.85
C SER A 195 1.94 -7.19 -1.01
N VAL A 196 2.23 -5.95 -0.63
CA VAL A 196 3.21 -5.65 0.43
C VAL A 196 2.68 -6.03 1.81
N PHE A 197 1.35 -6.16 1.97
CA PHE A 197 0.70 -6.61 3.21
C PHE A 197 0.66 -8.14 3.35
N ASN A 198 1.61 -8.85 2.75
CA ASN A 198 1.66 -10.30 2.76
C ASN A 198 3.05 -10.73 3.19
N ASP A 199 3.15 -11.30 4.39
CA ASP A 199 4.41 -11.64 5.04
C ASP A 199 5.25 -12.67 4.30
N VAL A 200 4.61 -13.48 3.43
CA VAL A 200 5.27 -14.48 2.61
C VAL A 200 5.55 -14.00 1.17
N SER A 201 5.15 -12.76 0.85
CA SER A 201 5.46 -12.14 -0.43
C SER A 201 6.95 -11.80 -0.52
N VAL A 202 7.48 -11.86 -1.74
CA VAL A 202 8.82 -11.37 -2.08
C VAL A 202 8.78 -9.94 -2.63
N ASP A 203 7.59 -9.33 -2.70
CA ASP A 203 7.38 -8.00 -3.27
C ASP A 203 7.79 -6.90 -2.29
N THR A 204 8.90 -6.22 -2.57
CA THR A 204 9.35 -5.02 -1.84
C THR A 204 8.54 -3.76 -2.18
N TYR A 205 7.90 -3.74 -3.35
CA TYR A 205 7.23 -2.55 -3.90
C TYR A 205 5.73 -2.75 -3.97
N LEU A 206 4.98 -1.64 -3.93
CA LEU A 206 3.52 -1.66 -4.09
C LEU A 206 3.12 -2.46 -5.34
N SER A 207 2.26 -3.44 -5.12
CA SER A 207 1.69 -4.27 -6.17
C SER A 207 0.53 -3.53 -6.88
N PRO A 208 0.07 -4.04 -8.04
CA PRO A 208 -1.16 -3.55 -8.66
C PRO A 208 -2.38 -3.63 -7.72
N LEU A 209 -2.43 -4.64 -6.85
CA LEU A 209 -3.50 -4.76 -5.86
C LEU A 209 -3.38 -3.69 -4.78
N ASP A 210 -2.18 -3.43 -4.26
CA ASP A 210 -1.96 -2.37 -3.26
C ASP A 210 -2.40 -1.00 -3.77
N TYR A 211 -2.09 -0.70 -5.04
CA TYR A 211 -2.60 0.47 -5.73
C TYR A 211 -4.13 0.54 -5.66
N ILE A 212 -4.83 -0.54 -6.02
CA ILE A 212 -6.30 -0.60 -6.01
C ILE A 212 -6.84 -0.44 -4.58
N LEU A 213 -6.24 -1.08 -3.58
CA LEU A 213 -6.66 -1.00 -2.19
C LEU A 213 -6.54 0.44 -1.64
N LEU A 214 -5.46 1.14 -1.99
CA LEU A 214 -5.28 2.56 -1.66
C LEU A 214 -6.31 3.44 -2.36
N LYS A 215 -6.60 3.22 -3.64
CA LYS A 215 -7.66 3.93 -4.37
C LYS A 215 -9.03 3.69 -3.73
N ALA A 216 -9.33 2.44 -3.37
CA ALA A 216 -10.57 2.07 -2.68
C ALA A 216 -10.70 2.76 -1.31
N LEU A 217 -9.63 2.77 -0.50
CA LEU A 217 -9.63 3.40 0.82
C LEU A 217 -9.95 4.89 0.76
N TYR A 218 -9.43 5.58 -0.26
CA TYR A 218 -9.62 7.01 -0.46
C TYR A 218 -10.77 7.38 -1.41
N SER A 219 -11.52 6.39 -1.91
CA SER A 219 -12.78 6.62 -2.62
C SER A 219 -13.72 7.51 -1.82
N ARG A 220 -14.54 8.30 -2.53
CA ARG A 220 -15.59 9.12 -1.90
C ARG A 220 -16.62 8.26 -1.15
N HIS A 221 -16.77 6.99 -1.50
CA HIS A 221 -17.76 6.09 -0.89
C HIS A 221 -17.30 5.54 0.47
N ILE A 222 -15.99 5.41 0.70
CA ILE A 222 -15.43 4.90 1.95
C ILE A 222 -15.20 6.03 2.95
N LYS A 223 -15.79 5.92 4.16
CA LYS A 223 -15.65 6.92 5.23
C LYS A 223 -15.09 6.29 6.51
N PRO A 224 -14.33 7.05 7.31
CA PRO A 224 -13.97 6.65 8.67
C PRO A 224 -15.20 6.17 9.46
N GLY A 225 -15.02 5.11 10.26
CA GLY A 225 -16.05 4.59 11.16
C GLY A 225 -17.04 3.60 10.53
N MET A 226 -16.95 3.34 9.23
CA MET A 226 -17.69 2.25 8.58
C MET A 226 -17.23 0.90 9.12
N ASN A 227 -18.16 0.01 9.45
CA ASN A 227 -17.87 -1.41 9.77
C ASN A 227 -17.86 -2.27 8.49
N VAL A 228 -17.60 -3.57 8.64
CA VAL A 228 -17.59 -4.55 7.54
C VAL A 228 -18.88 -4.51 6.73
N THR A 229 -20.05 -4.62 7.38
CA THR A 229 -21.35 -4.64 6.70
C THR A 229 -21.62 -3.37 5.90
N GLN A 230 -21.34 -2.20 6.48
CA GLN A 230 -21.48 -0.90 5.81
C GLN A 230 -20.52 -0.77 4.63
N THR A 231 -19.28 -1.24 4.80
CA THR A 231 -18.24 -1.20 3.77
C THR A 231 -18.63 -2.09 2.59
N ARG A 232 -18.98 -3.36 2.83
CA ARG A 232 -19.44 -4.29 1.78
C ARG A 232 -20.68 -3.77 1.05
N LYS A 233 -21.63 -3.17 1.77
CA LYS A 233 -22.82 -2.57 1.15
C LYS A 233 -22.49 -1.46 0.15
N LEU A 234 -21.44 -0.68 0.38
CA LEU A 234 -21.02 0.44 -0.46
C LEU A 234 -19.90 0.06 -1.45
N PHE A 235 -19.28 -1.11 -1.30
CA PHE A 235 -18.17 -1.53 -2.13
C PHE A 235 -18.52 -1.68 -3.62
N PRO A 236 -19.75 -2.09 -4.02
CA PRO A 236 -20.14 -2.06 -5.43
C PRO A 236 -20.01 -0.68 -6.08
N ASP A 237 -20.27 0.41 -5.34
CA ASP A 237 -20.07 1.78 -5.85
C ASP A 237 -18.58 2.12 -5.99
N VAL A 238 -17.74 1.62 -5.08
CA VAL A 238 -16.27 1.75 -5.15
C VAL A 238 -15.74 1.03 -6.39
N LEU A 239 -16.16 -0.21 -6.62
CA LEU A 239 -15.77 -0.99 -7.80
C LEU A 239 -16.21 -0.30 -9.09
N LYS A 240 -17.43 0.24 -9.13
CA LYS A 240 -17.92 1.01 -10.28
C LYS A 240 -17.04 2.24 -10.56
N GLU A 241 -16.63 2.97 -9.53
CA GLU A 241 -15.70 4.10 -9.65
C GLU A 241 -14.34 3.64 -10.21
N LEU A 242 -13.76 2.58 -9.65
CA LEU A 242 -12.47 2.03 -10.07
C LEU A 242 -12.47 1.56 -11.52
N HIS A 243 -13.52 0.84 -11.94
CA HIS A 243 -13.70 0.41 -13.33
C HIS A 243 -13.85 1.60 -14.27
N SER A 244 -14.70 2.57 -13.92
CA SER A 244 -14.94 3.76 -14.75
C SER A 244 -13.68 4.61 -14.94
N ASN A 245 -12.81 4.68 -13.93
CA ASN A 245 -11.54 5.41 -14.00
C ASN A 245 -10.43 4.60 -14.68
N GLY A 246 -10.70 3.33 -15.03
CA GLY A 246 -9.72 2.38 -15.54
C GLY A 246 -8.64 2.02 -14.52
N ASP A 247 -8.88 2.20 -13.21
CA ASP A 247 -7.90 1.92 -12.17
C ASP A 247 -7.54 0.43 -12.13
N ILE A 248 -8.52 -0.47 -12.23
CA ILE A 248 -8.27 -1.93 -12.19
C ILE A 248 -7.49 -2.41 -13.43
N ASN A 249 -7.90 -1.95 -14.62
CA ASN A 249 -7.29 -2.40 -15.88
C ASN A 249 -5.87 -1.84 -16.08
N ASN A 250 -5.58 -0.66 -15.54
CA ASN A 250 -4.29 0.01 -15.71
C ASN A 250 -3.42 -0.03 -14.44
N ALA A 251 -3.84 -0.75 -13.38
CA ALA A 251 -3.15 -0.74 -12.09
C ALA A 251 -1.66 -1.08 -12.21
N ALA A 252 -1.32 -2.12 -12.98
CA ALA A 252 0.06 -2.56 -13.17
C ALA A 252 0.95 -1.49 -13.81
N GLN A 253 0.41 -0.64 -14.68
CA GLN A 253 1.12 0.49 -15.26
C GLN A 253 1.13 1.70 -14.30
N ARG A 254 -0.02 2.02 -13.69
CA ARG A 254 -0.20 3.20 -12.85
C ARG A 254 0.59 3.14 -11.55
N VAL A 255 0.73 1.96 -10.94
CA VAL A 255 1.55 1.76 -9.73
C VAL A 255 3.06 1.94 -9.99
N GLN A 256 3.49 2.04 -11.24
CA GLN A 256 4.89 2.33 -11.58
C GLN A 256 5.17 3.82 -11.75
N GLN A 257 4.14 4.68 -11.71
CA GLN A 257 4.33 6.13 -11.83
C GLN A 257 4.85 6.70 -10.52
N TYR A 258 5.98 7.41 -10.57
CA TYR A 258 6.67 7.96 -9.41
C TYR A 258 7.09 6.92 -8.35
N SER A 259 7.10 5.64 -8.71
CA SER A 259 7.38 4.55 -7.76
C SER A 259 8.85 4.48 -7.38
N LEU A 260 9.11 3.99 -6.17
CA LEU A 260 10.46 3.64 -5.72
C LEU A 260 11.13 2.63 -6.66
N LYS A 261 10.37 1.65 -7.16
CA LYS A 261 10.86 0.67 -8.15
C LYS A 261 11.47 1.37 -9.36
N ARG A 262 10.73 2.30 -9.97
CA ARG A 262 11.20 3.06 -11.14
C ARG A 262 12.36 4.00 -10.80
N TYR A 263 12.34 4.58 -9.61
CA TYR A 263 13.42 5.45 -9.12
C TYR A 263 14.74 4.69 -8.97
N LEU A 264 14.70 3.46 -8.43
CA LEU A 264 15.86 2.62 -8.22
C LEU A 264 16.33 1.88 -9.49
N GLY A 265 15.47 1.76 -10.50
CA GLY A 265 15.79 1.10 -11.76
C GLY A 265 15.56 -0.42 -11.77
N ASP A 266 14.68 -0.90 -10.88
CA ASP A 266 14.31 -2.30 -10.68
C ASP A 266 13.16 -2.80 -11.57
#